data_AF-A0A3D2D586-F1
#
_entry.id   AF-A0A3D2D586-F1
#
_cell.length_a   1.000
_cell.length_b   1.000
_cell.length_c   1.000
_cell.angle_alpha   90.00
_cell.angle_beta   90.00
_cell.angle_gamma   90.00
#
_symmetry.space_group_name_H-M   'P 1'
#
loop_
_entity.id
_entity.type
_entity.pdbx_description
1 polymer ?
#
loop_
_entity_poly.entity_id
_entity_poly.type
_entity_poly.pdbx_seq_one_letter_code
_entity_poly.pdbx_strand_id
1 'polypeptide(L)'
;MKKLFKLVVIALCCAAMFMAVGCGGSEFKRTTLTDWGALKSDGGFVAETEDYVYFINGQADYTADNSFGAPVKGSLMAIKKTDLTSGEFGKAEIVVPKLFAATDYNAGLKIAGDYVYYGTPSLDKDSSGKIASSVMAFSRTKLDGTGTEVLFNVNSLSAEYRIIASGDNVFVVYYDAEAKAIKSYSVKDGKATEVVKTDEKVKMADGVAESLNAYKFVENVSGDAPVVFYTTDCYAEDYYEDAAAKDGYVRTKHNYNKVYAYTAGGEAVCVKDGKEAGLTYALTYADGDYLFYTATDVNSEETVYGVKAAEFADETKTVKINDKDALAAKNFIVDLDNVYSVDTDNGVIYKTTLTGKETEKKEIVAKTSSLGNVISVKDGYAYYYNSDNNICRIKLSDEEVEYERVSLDSAATAWFAPETLTIDGKEYLFYLDNSSLGDGYVSIINLTDAEVKTDDSGSEEFKYLSGNAYLGERTTADKAKFITANIDKATASGELEYEEVDGAPVFKKASHAIKLYKDAADDVKNAVSEEYKTKISNMEKAIELSGLYNALSEVKNYDDMTEVEKTAFKTAYDAATAKREELEKDSSVNTAVRTLTPTLYKWYYQEAAKIFD
;
A
#
# COMPACT_ATOMS: atom_id res chain seq x y z
N MET A 1 9.74 -22.85 58.86
CA MET A 1 8.80 -21.93 58.17
C MET A 1 9.44 -21.03 57.10
N LYS A 2 10.66 -20.48 57.26
CA LYS A 2 11.29 -19.58 56.26
C LYS A 2 11.81 -20.24 54.96
N LYS A 3 11.98 -21.57 54.92
CA LYS A 3 12.43 -22.30 53.70
C LYS A 3 11.28 -22.80 52.81
N LEU A 4 10.12 -23.14 53.40
CA LEU A 4 8.92 -23.50 52.63
C LEU A 4 8.27 -22.29 51.96
N PHE A 5 8.32 -21.11 52.61
CA PHE A 5 7.74 -19.88 52.05
C PHE A 5 8.51 -19.33 50.84
N LYS A 6 9.83 -19.56 50.75
CA LYS A 6 10.63 -19.18 49.58
C LYS A 6 10.37 -20.07 48.36
N LEU A 7 10.05 -21.35 48.58
CA LEU A 7 9.76 -22.29 47.50
C LEU A 7 8.36 -22.07 46.90
N VAL A 8 7.39 -21.67 47.71
CA VAL A 8 6.04 -21.30 47.25
C VAL A 8 6.05 -19.96 46.49
N VAL A 9 6.86 -18.97 46.91
CA VAL A 9 6.99 -17.68 46.20
C VAL A 9 7.77 -17.81 44.88
N ILE A 10 8.81 -18.65 44.81
CA ILE A 10 9.52 -18.92 43.55
C ILE A 10 8.65 -19.76 42.61
N ALA A 11 7.87 -20.73 43.12
CA ALA A 11 6.90 -21.48 42.31
C ALA A 11 5.73 -20.60 41.82
N LEU A 12 5.27 -19.60 42.60
CA LEU A 12 4.27 -18.62 42.15
C LEU A 12 4.84 -17.63 41.12
N CYS A 13 6.11 -17.21 41.26
CA CYS A 13 6.76 -16.34 40.27
C CYS A 13 7.13 -17.07 38.97
N CYS A 14 7.40 -18.38 39.01
CA CYS A 14 7.56 -19.19 37.81
C CYS A 14 6.22 -19.58 37.15
N ALA A 15 5.13 -19.72 37.94
CA ALA A 15 3.79 -19.96 37.39
C ALA A 15 3.14 -18.69 36.80
N ALA A 16 3.58 -17.50 37.20
CA ALA A 16 3.11 -16.22 36.62
C ALA A 16 3.78 -15.86 35.27
N MET A 17 4.84 -16.57 34.86
CA MET A 17 5.44 -16.43 33.52
C MET A 17 4.82 -17.37 32.46
N PHE A 18 3.84 -18.19 32.84
CA PHE A 18 3.10 -19.08 31.94
C PHE A 18 1.57 -18.91 32.03
N MET A 19 1.08 -17.76 32.50
CA MET A 19 -0.32 -17.42 32.27
C MET A 19 -0.48 -16.92 30.83
N ALA A 20 -0.54 -17.92 29.94
CA ALA A 20 -1.24 -17.83 28.68
C ALA A 20 -2.60 -17.20 28.94
N VAL A 21 -2.77 -15.96 28.49
CA VAL A 21 -4.09 -15.42 28.17
C VAL A 21 -4.49 -16.13 26.88
N GLY A 22 -5.05 -17.32 27.04
CA GLY A 22 -5.75 -17.99 25.96
C GLY A 22 -6.97 -17.16 25.60
N CYS A 23 -6.92 -16.54 24.42
CA CYS A 23 -8.10 -16.23 23.64
C CYS A 23 -7.76 -16.44 22.15
N GLY A 24 -7.86 -17.70 21.70
CA GLY A 24 -8.30 -18.04 20.33
C GLY A 24 -7.35 -17.90 19.13
N GLY A 25 -6.04 -17.68 19.28
CA GLY A 25 -5.11 -17.67 18.15
C GLY A 25 -4.37 -19.00 17.96
N SER A 26 -4.30 -19.51 16.72
CA SER A 26 -3.39 -20.60 16.35
C SER A 26 -1.94 -20.25 16.72
N GLU A 27 -1.16 -21.22 17.20
CA GLU A 27 0.29 -21.03 17.37
C GLU A 27 0.90 -20.57 16.04
N PHE A 28 1.73 -19.51 16.08
CA PHE A 28 2.44 -19.06 14.89
C PHE A 28 3.22 -20.22 14.29
N LYS A 29 2.86 -20.59 13.07
CA LYS A 29 3.59 -21.59 12.30
C LYS A 29 4.79 -20.91 11.67
N ARG A 30 5.99 -21.32 12.09
CA ARG A 30 7.24 -20.85 11.47
C ARG A 30 7.20 -21.10 9.97
N THR A 31 7.68 -20.11 9.23
CA THR A 31 7.84 -20.21 7.78
C THR A 31 8.71 -21.39 7.38
N THR A 32 8.36 -22.02 6.25
CA THR A 32 9.10 -23.13 5.64
C THR A 32 10.12 -22.65 4.62
N LEU A 33 10.19 -21.34 4.40
CA LEU A 33 11.12 -20.73 3.44
C LEU A 33 12.56 -20.85 3.95
N THR A 34 13.45 -21.17 3.00
CA THR A 34 14.88 -21.40 3.21
C THR A 34 15.60 -20.95 1.94
N ASP A 35 16.92 -20.79 1.99
CA ASP A 35 17.73 -20.48 0.81
C ASP A 35 17.26 -19.22 0.06
N TRP A 36 16.99 -18.11 0.78
CA TRP A 36 16.46 -16.88 0.17
C TRP A 36 17.38 -16.26 -0.90
N GLY A 37 18.69 -16.53 -0.83
CA GLY A 37 19.68 -16.04 -1.78
C GLY A 37 19.97 -14.55 -1.63
N ALA A 38 20.67 -13.98 -2.62
CA ALA A 38 21.08 -12.58 -2.59
C ALA A 38 19.89 -11.60 -2.73
N LEU A 39 19.98 -10.44 -2.07
CA LEU A 39 19.05 -9.34 -2.28
C LEU A 39 19.20 -8.78 -3.71
N LYS A 40 18.07 -8.54 -4.38
CA LYS A 40 18.00 -7.90 -5.70
C LYS A 40 17.44 -6.48 -5.62
N SER A 41 16.38 -6.27 -4.82
CA SER A 41 15.78 -4.96 -4.60
C SER A 41 15.05 -4.90 -3.26
N ASP A 42 14.99 -3.71 -2.65
CA ASP A 42 14.18 -3.38 -1.47
C ASP A 42 13.99 -1.86 -1.38
N GLY A 43 13.35 -1.37 -0.31
CA GLY A 43 13.20 0.05 -0.03
C GLY A 43 11.75 0.57 0.03
N GLY A 44 10.78 -0.25 -0.38
CA GLY A 44 9.35 0.03 -0.24
C GLY A 44 8.61 -1.00 0.62
N PHE A 45 7.36 -1.28 0.29
CA PHE A 45 6.58 -2.37 0.89
C PHE A 45 6.83 -3.72 0.23
N VAL A 46 7.55 -3.74 -0.90
CA VAL A 46 7.98 -4.95 -1.61
C VAL A 46 9.51 -5.05 -1.59
N ALA A 47 10.02 -6.28 -1.53
CA ALA A 47 11.44 -6.58 -1.73
C ALA A 47 11.62 -7.88 -2.51
N GLU A 48 12.75 -8.00 -3.22
CA GLU A 48 13.11 -9.13 -4.04
C GLU A 48 14.45 -9.72 -3.60
N THR A 49 14.47 -11.01 -3.34
CA THR A 49 15.71 -11.81 -3.22
C THR A 49 15.86 -12.70 -4.45
N GLU A 50 16.89 -13.53 -4.57
CA GLU A 50 17.04 -14.43 -5.72
C GLU A 50 15.81 -15.29 -5.96
N ASP A 51 15.26 -15.89 -4.91
CA ASP A 51 14.21 -16.91 -5.00
C ASP A 51 12.81 -16.45 -4.55
N TYR A 52 12.74 -15.33 -3.81
CA TYR A 52 11.50 -14.88 -3.16
C TYR A 52 11.15 -13.42 -3.44
N VAL A 53 9.86 -13.14 -3.39
CA VAL A 53 9.30 -11.79 -3.25
C VAL A 53 8.73 -11.65 -1.85
N TYR A 54 9.15 -10.61 -1.13
CA TYR A 54 8.66 -10.23 0.18
C TYR A 54 7.72 -9.04 0.04
N PHE A 55 6.65 -8.98 0.84
CA PHE A 55 5.71 -7.87 0.83
C PHE A 55 5.01 -7.69 2.17
N ILE A 56 4.65 -6.44 2.52
CA ILE A 56 3.79 -6.15 3.67
C ILE A 56 2.35 -6.55 3.30
N ASN A 57 1.75 -7.47 4.05
CA ASN A 57 0.41 -8.03 3.79
C ASN A 57 -0.71 -7.06 4.20
N GLY A 58 -0.79 -5.93 3.52
CA GLY A 58 -1.83 -4.93 3.69
C GLY A 58 -1.60 -3.94 4.82
N GLN A 59 -2.49 -2.96 4.92
CA GLN A 59 -2.45 -1.91 5.93
C GLN A 59 -3.32 -2.28 7.14
N ALA A 60 -2.66 -2.50 8.28
CA ALA A 60 -3.32 -2.74 9.56
C ALA A 60 -3.30 -1.48 10.45
N ASP A 61 -4.24 -1.40 11.38
CA ASP A 61 -4.24 -0.35 12.40
C ASP A 61 -3.04 -0.53 13.34
N TYR A 62 -2.33 0.55 13.67
CA TYR A 62 -1.17 0.52 14.57
C TYR A 62 -1.53 0.12 16.01
N THR A 63 -2.82 0.14 16.36
CA THR A 63 -3.36 -0.31 17.65
C THR A 63 -3.80 -1.78 17.67
N ALA A 64 -3.72 -2.48 16.53
CA ALA A 64 -3.99 -3.92 16.47
C ALA A 64 -3.00 -4.72 17.34
N ASP A 65 -3.37 -5.95 17.70
CA ASP A 65 -2.51 -6.80 18.51
C ASP A 65 -1.20 -7.10 17.78
N ASN A 66 -0.12 -6.49 18.27
CA ASN A 66 1.22 -6.63 17.72
C ASN A 66 2.05 -7.67 18.49
N SER A 67 1.43 -8.51 19.31
CA SER A 67 2.12 -9.65 19.95
C SER A 67 2.71 -10.55 18.87
N PHE A 68 3.93 -11.05 19.07
CA PHE A 68 4.60 -11.88 18.06
C PHE A 68 3.74 -13.11 17.75
N GLY A 69 3.37 -13.29 16.48
CA GLY A 69 2.52 -14.39 16.03
C GLY A 69 1.05 -14.02 15.80
N ALA A 70 0.57 -12.88 16.30
CA ALA A 70 -0.82 -12.46 16.15
C ALA A 70 -1.12 -11.75 14.81
N PRO A 71 -0.27 -10.85 14.30
CA PRO A 71 -0.51 -10.17 13.02
C PRO A 71 -0.57 -11.12 11.82
N VAL A 72 -1.66 -11.01 11.06
CA VAL A 72 -1.80 -11.52 9.69
C VAL A 72 -1.78 -10.35 8.71
N LYS A 73 -2.73 -9.42 8.84
CA LYS A 73 -2.70 -8.14 8.12
C LYS A 73 -1.58 -7.25 8.65
N GLY A 74 -0.83 -6.60 7.77
CA GLY A 74 0.33 -5.79 8.12
C GLY A 74 1.58 -6.60 8.51
N SER A 75 1.54 -7.93 8.44
CA SER A 75 2.72 -8.78 8.62
C SER A 75 3.61 -8.77 7.38
N LEU A 76 4.88 -9.17 7.52
CA LEU A 76 5.71 -9.45 6.35
C LEU A 76 5.42 -10.86 5.85
N MET A 77 5.03 -10.97 4.59
CA MET A 77 4.88 -12.23 3.90
C MET A 77 5.92 -12.40 2.81
N ALA A 78 6.13 -13.64 2.36
CA ALA A 78 6.93 -13.93 1.19
C ALA A 78 6.36 -15.07 0.37
N ILE A 79 6.63 -15.05 -0.93
CA ILE A 79 6.22 -16.06 -1.89
C ILE A 79 7.41 -16.44 -2.78
N LYS A 80 7.53 -17.73 -3.13
CA LYS A 80 8.51 -18.18 -4.12
C LYS A 80 8.17 -17.59 -5.48
N LYS A 81 9.17 -17.15 -6.23
CA LYS A 81 8.96 -16.61 -7.57
C LYS A 81 8.25 -17.60 -8.49
N THR A 82 8.61 -18.88 -8.42
CA THR A 82 7.95 -19.93 -9.21
C THR A 82 6.45 -20.05 -8.94
N ASP A 83 6.05 -19.92 -7.67
CA ASP A 83 4.64 -19.99 -7.26
C ASP A 83 3.91 -18.70 -7.69
N LEU A 84 4.55 -17.54 -7.54
CA LEU A 84 4.04 -16.25 -8.02
C LEU A 84 3.82 -16.26 -9.54
N THR A 85 4.80 -16.73 -10.32
CA THR A 85 4.69 -16.80 -11.79
C THR A 85 3.65 -17.79 -12.28
N SER A 86 3.32 -18.79 -11.45
CA SER A 86 2.28 -19.79 -11.72
C SER A 86 0.89 -19.32 -11.26
N GLY A 87 0.78 -18.14 -10.66
CA GLY A 87 -0.49 -17.59 -10.15
C GLY A 87 -0.97 -18.21 -8.84
N GLU A 88 -0.11 -18.93 -8.12
CA GLU A 88 -0.44 -19.60 -6.86
C GLU A 88 -0.28 -18.66 -5.65
N PHE A 89 -0.89 -17.47 -5.73
CA PHE A 89 -0.70 -16.37 -4.77
C PHE A 89 -1.05 -16.71 -3.32
N GLY A 90 -1.90 -17.72 -3.10
CA GLY A 90 -2.25 -18.25 -1.77
C GLY A 90 -1.17 -19.10 -1.10
N LYS A 91 -0.04 -19.38 -1.77
CA LYS A 91 1.12 -20.07 -1.20
C LYS A 91 2.08 -19.13 -0.44
N ALA A 92 1.82 -17.83 -0.45
CA ALA A 92 2.61 -16.90 0.35
C ALA A 92 2.55 -17.28 1.85
N GLU A 93 3.69 -17.14 2.54
CA GLU A 93 3.81 -17.48 3.95
C GLU A 93 4.15 -16.23 4.78
N ILE A 94 3.66 -16.17 6.02
CA ILE A 94 4.06 -15.14 6.99
C ILE A 94 5.50 -15.42 7.43
N VAL A 95 6.39 -14.47 7.15
CA VAL A 95 7.80 -14.50 7.55
C VAL A 95 8.00 -13.80 8.88
N VAL A 96 7.44 -12.59 9.04
CA VAL A 96 7.53 -11.83 10.28
C VAL A 96 6.12 -11.49 10.77
N PRO A 97 5.64 -12.15 11.84
CA PRO A 97 4.31 -11.93 12.38
C PRO A 97 4.32 -10.74 13.36
N LYS A 98 4.67 -9.56 12.84
CA LYS A 98 4.67 -8.26 13.51
C LYS A 98 4.06 -7.23 12.56
N LEU A 99 3.45 -6.18 13.09
CA LEU A 99 2.89 -5.09 12.30
C LEU A 99 4.00 -4.23 11.71
N PHE A 100 4.02 -4.09 10.39
CA PHE A 100 4.78 -3.07 9.66
C PHE A 100 3.89 -1.84 9.53
N ALA A 101 3.87 -1.01 10.57
CA ALA A 101 2.94 0.12 10.71
C ALA A 101 3.65 1.47 10.96
N ALA A 102 4.96 1.55 10.67
CA ALA A 102 5.63 2.84 10.51
C ALA A 102 4.99 3.61 9.35
N THR A 103 4.84 4.93 9.49
CA THR A 103 4.12 5.77 8.52
C THR A 103 5.02 6.69 7.70
N ASP A 104 6.33 6.54 7.82
CA ASP A 104 7.27 7.02 6.79
C ASP A 104 7.29 6.00 5.63
N TYR A 105 6.38 6.21 4.68
CA TYR A 105 6.23 5.33 3.52
C TYR A 105 7.34 5.48 2.47
N ASN A 106 8.34 6.33 2.72
CA ASN A 106 9.51 6.49 1.86
C ASN A 106 10.73 5.71 2.38
N ALA A 107 10.62 5.04 3.53
CA ALA A 107 11.69 4.24 4.14
C ALA A 107 11.58 2.75 3.85
N GLY A 108 10.35 2.23 3.77
CA GLY A 108 10.05 0.82 3.50
C GLY A 108 10.66 -0.17 4.49
N LEU A 109 10.74 -1.42 4.05
CA LEU A 109 11.48 -2.47 4.73
C LEU A 109 12.89 -2.61 4.12
N LYS A 110 13.85 -3.06 4.94
CA LYS A 110 15.22 -3.34 4.48
C LYS A 110 15.60 -4.78 4.77
N ILE A 111 16.11 -5.48 3.76
CA ILE A 111 16.70 -6.81 3.94
C ILE A 111 18.22 -6.67 3.90
N ALA A 112 18.93 -7.21 4.89
CA ALA A 112 20.38 -7.22 4.89
C ALA A 112 20.90 -8.50 5.56
N GLY A 113 21.63 -9.31 4.79
CA GLY A 113 22.01 -10.66 5.18
C GLY A 113 20.78 -11.51 5.47
N ASP A 114 20.77 -12.16 6.63
CA ASP A 114 19.68 -13.08 7.03
C ASP A 114 18.53 -12.38 7.74
N TYR A 115 18.52 -11.04 7.80
CA TYR A 115 17.57 -10.25 8.59
C TYR A 115 16.78 -9.28 7.72
N VAL A 116 15.54 -9.05 8.15
CA VAL A 116 14.75 -7.87 7.77
C VAL A 116 14.72 -6.88 8.93
N TYR A 117 14.82 -5.59 8.60
CA TYR A 117 14.84 -4.46 9.52
C TYR A 117 13.64 -3.54 9.23
N TYR A 118 12.95 -3.09 10.28
CA TYR A 118 11.68 -2.37 10.13
C TYR A 118 11.27 -1.61 11.39
N GLY A 119 10.39 -0.61 11.22
CA GLY A 119 9.68 0.04 12.32
C GLY A 119 8.35 -0.66 12.64
N THR A 120 8.07 -0.91 13.92
CA THR A 120 6.83 -1.53 14.39
C THR A 120 6.29 -0.82 15.64
N PRO A 121 4.98 -0.79 15.90
CA PRO A 121 4.43 -0.28 17.16
C PRO A 121 5.03 -0.99 18.38
N SER A 122 5.45 -0.23 19.38
CA SER A 122 5.99 -0.79 20.62
C SER A 122 4.95 -1.59 21.40
N LEU A 123 5.42 -2.63 22.08
CA LEU A 123 4.63 -3.41 23.05
C LEU A 123 4.91 -2.97 24.50
N ASP A 124 5.85 -2.04 24.69
CA ASP A 124 6.18 -1.52 26.01
C ASP A 124 4.98 -0.77 26.61
N LYS A 125 4.85 -0.84 27.93
CA LYS A 125 3.79 -0.11 28.64
C LYS A 125 4.28 1.28 29.03
N ASP A 126 3.41 2.27 28.85
CA ASP A 126 3.62 3.62 29.35
C ASP A 126 3.45 3.70 30.88
N SER A 127 3.64 4.89 31.45
CA SER A 127 3.48 5.14 32.89
C SER A 127 2.05 4.90 33.42
N SER A 128 1.05 4.80 32.53
CA SER A 128 -0.33 4.46 32.87
C SER A 128 -0.63 2.95 32.77
N GLY A 129 0.34 2.15 32.31
CA GLY A 129 0.20 0.71 32.12
C GLY A 129 -0.44 0.30 30.79
N LYS A 130 -0.68 1.25 29.88
CA LYS A 130 -1.22 1.01 28.52
C LYS A 130 -0.06 0.74 27.56
N ILE A 131 -0.28 -0.10 26.55
CA ILE A 131 0.69 -0.32 25.47
C ILE A 131 0.93 1.00 24.73
N ALA A 132 2.20 1.38 24.59
CA ALA A 132 2.65 2.60 23.93
C ALA A 132 2.71 2.42 22.40
N SER A 133 1.59 2.07 21.77
CA SER A 133 1.54 1.71 20.35
C SER A 133 1.92 2.87 19.40
N SER A 134 1.93 4.12 19.87
CA SER A 134 2.41 5.28 19.10
C SER A 134 3.93 5.46 19.13
N VAL A 135 4.65 4.68 19.94
CA VAL A 135 6.11 4.63 19.96
C VAL A 135 6.57 3.62 18.92
N MET A 136 7.47 4.02 18.03
CA MET A 136 8.08 3.14 17.05
C MET A 136 9.24 2.38 17.67
N ALA A 137 9.16 1.06 17.66
CA ALA A 137 10.27 0.16 17.97
C ALA A 137 10.95 -0.23 16.65
N PHE A 138 12.19 0.21 16.46
CA PHE A 138 13.02 -0.32 15.38
C PHE A 138 13.46 -1.73 15.73
N SER A 139 13.10 -2.69 14.89
CA SER A 139 13.31 -4.10 15.15
C SER A 139 13.99 -4.77 13.97
N ARG A 140 14.59 -5.93 14.25
CA ARG A 140 15.02 -6.88 13.22
C ARG A 140 14.47 -8.27 13.52
N THR A 141 14.22 -9.05 12.48
CA THR A 141 13.83 -10.46 12.57
C THR A 141 14.54 -11.24 11.47
N LYS A 142 14.96 -12.48 11.73
CA LYS A 142 15.54 -13.31 10.68
C LYS A 142 14.49 -13.66 9.62
N LEU A 143 14.93 -13.85 8.39
CA LEU A 143 14.07 -14.25 7.26
C LEU A 143 13.45 -15.65 7.44
N ASP A 144 13.92 -16.43 8.42
CA ASP A 144 13.32 -17.71 8.83
C ASP A 144 12.26 -17.58 9.95
N GLY A 145 11.87 -16.34 10.28
CA GLY A 145 10.90 -15.99 11.31
C GLY A 145 11.39 -16.10 12.75
N THR A 146 12.70 -16.28 12.99
CA THR A 146 13.28 -16.36 14.35
C THR A 146 14.14 -15.15 14.71
N GLY A 147 14.61 -15.10 15.95
CA GLY A 147 15.63 -14.12 16.36
C GLY A 147 15.16 -12.67 16.29
N THR A 148 13.88 -12.42 16.59
CA THR A 148 13.33 -11.05 16.68
C THR A 148 13.95 -10.30 17.83
N GLU A 149 14.40 -9.07 17.56
CA GLU A 149 15.04 -8.18 18.51
C GLU A 149 14.57 -6.74 18.29
N VAL A 150 14.26 -6.04 19.38
CA VAL A 150 14.07 -4.58 19.37
C VAL A 150 15.44 -3.93 19.56
N LEU A 151 15.82 -3.04 18.65
CA LEU A 151 17.11 -2.35 18.64
C LEU A 151 17.06 -1.09 19.50
N PHE A 152 16.06 -0.24 19.27
CA PHE A 152 15.78 0.98 20.02
C PHE A 152 14.36 1.50 19.72
N ASN A 153 13.92 2.49 20.49
CA ASN A 153 12.60 3.11 20.37
C ASN A 153 12.70 4.59 19.98
N VAL A 154 11.71 5.08 19.23
CA VAL A 154 11.51 6.50 18.87
C VAL A 154 10.05 6.88 19.17
N ASN A 155 9.84 8.04 19.79
CA ASN A 155 8.53 8.51 20.26
C ASN A 155 7.61 9.04 19.13
N SER A 156 7.61 8.41 17.96
CA SER A 156 6.67 8.67 16.87
C SER A 156 6.70 7.55 15.83
N LEU A 157 5.54 7.09 15.37
CA LEU A 157 5.42 6.18 14.20
C LEU A 157 5.68 6.88 12.87
N SER A 158 5.64 8.21 12.84
CA SER A 158 5.84 9.03 11.65
C SER A 158 7.21 9.71 11.64
N ALA A 159 8.14 9.30 12.50
CA ALA A 159 9.50 9.83 12.45
C ALA A 159 10.11 9.48 11.08
N GLU A 160 10.73 10.44 10.40
CA GLU A 160 11.44 10.18 9.15
C GLU A 160 12.72 9.38 9.43
N TYR A 161 12.95 8.32 8.66
CA TYR A 161 14.11 7.46 8.81
C TYR A 161 14.53 6.77 7.51
N ARG A 162 15.77 6.28 7.45
CA ARG A 162 16.25 5.36 6.43
C ARG A 162 17.08 4.26 7.06
N ILE A 163 16.88 3.02 6.61
CA ILE A 163 17.67 1.87 7.03
C ILE A 163 18.69 1.56 5.95
N ILE A 164 19.97 1.70 6.26
CA ILE A 164 21.06 1.61 5.27
C ILE A 164 22.00 0.47 5.65
N ALA A 165 22.16 -0.49 4.74
CA ALA A 165 23.22 -1.49 4.84
C ALA A 165 24.51 -0.92 4.26
N SER A 166 25.58 -0.86 5.07
CA SER A 166 26.89 -0.36 4.66
C SER A 166 27.99 -1.24 5.24
N GLY A 167 28.75 -1.89 4.35
CA GLY A 167 29.72 -2.91 4.74
C GLY A 167 29.07 -4.08 5.47
N ASP A 168 29.57 -4.43 6.65
CA ASP A 168 29.05 -5.51 7.50
C ASP A 168 28.07 -5.01 8.58
N ASN A 169 27.60 -3.77 8.46
CA ASN A 169 26.74 -3.11 9.43
C ASN A 169 25.44 -2.62 8.79
N VAL A 170 24.44 -2.42 9.63
CA VAL A 170 23.19 -1.77 9.27
C VAL A 170 23.03 -0.55 10.16
N PHE A 171 22.66 0.56 9.54
CA PHE A 171 22.40 1.82 10.21
C PHE A 171 20.92 2.19 10.10
N VAL A 172 20.38 2.74 11.18
CA VAL A 172 19.10 3.46 11.12
C VAL A 172 19.39 4.93 11.31
N VAL A 173 19.23 5.72 10.25
CA VAL A 173 19.39 7.18 10.30
C VAL A 173 18.00 7.79 10.40
N TYR A 174 17.76 8.61 11.42
CA TYR A 174 16.42 9.09 11.74
C TYR A 174 16.43 10.49 12.33
N TYR A 175 15.32 11.20 12.20
CA TYR A 175 15.10 12.46 12.91
C TYR A 175 14.42 12.20 14.26
N ASP A 176 15.08 12.64 15.33
CA ASP A 176 14.55 12.63 16.68
C ASP A 176 13.92 14.00 16.98
N ALA A 177 12.60 14.07 16.90
CA ALA A 177 11.85 15.31 17.11
C ALA A 177 11.94 15.86 18.55
N GLU A 178 12.14 14.99 19.54
CA GLU A 178 12.29 15.39 20.95
C GLU A 178 13.66 16.01 21.17
N ALA A 179 14.72 15.39 20.64
CA ALA A 179 16.07 15.92 20.69
C ALA A 179 16.33 17.05 19.68
N LYS A 180 15.45 17.23 18.69
CA LYS A 180 15.64 18.09 17.50
C LYS A 180 16.98 17.82 16.81
N ALA A 181 17.25 16.54 16.58
CA ALA A 181 18.54 16.07 16.09
C ALA A 181 18.39 14.96 15.05
N ILE A 182 19.29 14.94 14.08
CA ILE A 182 19.49 13.78 13.21
C ILE A 182 20.43 12.83 13.94
N LYS A 183 20.04 11.55 14.02
CA LYS A 183 20.82 10.50 14.69
C LYS A 183 21.06 9.33 13.76
N SER A 184 22.14 8.61 13.99
CA SER A 184 22.52 7.41 13.26
C SER A 184 22.81 6.28 14.24
N TYR A 185 21.94 5.27 14.25
CA TYR A 185 22.08 4.08 15.09
C TYR A 185 22.83 2.98 14.36
N SER A 186 23.96 2.54 14.92
CA SER A 186 24.73 1.38 14.44
C SER A 186 24.21 0.10 15.07
N VAL A 187 23.73 -0.85 14.25
CA VAL A 187 23.26 -2.16 14.73
C VAL A 187 24.40 -2.97 15.34
N LYS A 188 25.59 -2.94 14.72
CA LYS A 188 26.78 -3.65 15.19
C LYS A 188 27.28 -3.15 16.54
N ASP A 189 27.24 -1.83 16.76
CA ASP A 189 27.72 -1.22 18.01
C ASP A 189 26.63 -1.08 19.09
N GLY A 190 25.36 -1.21 18.69
CA GLY A 190 24.20 -1.06 19.56
C GLY A 190 24.02 0.36 20.10
N LYS A 191 24.44 1.39 19.33
CA LYS A 191 24.50 2.78 19.80
C LYS A 191 24.10 3.78 18.72
N ALA A 192 23.41 4.83 19.13
CA ALA A 192 23.15 6.01 18.32
C ALA A 192 24.27 7.05 18.47
N THR A 193 24.65 7.66 17.35
CA THR A 193 25.50 8.84 17.28
C THR A 193 24.64 10.03 16.86
N GLU A 194 24.80 11.17 17.52
CA GLU A 194 24.19 12.43 17.09
C GLU A 194 24.98 12.96 15.88
N VAL A 195 24.30 13.14 14.74
CA VAL A 195 24.91 13.64 13.50
C VAL A 195 24.95 15.16 13.51
N VAL A 196 23.83 15.77 13.85
CA VAL A 196 23.67 17.23 13.99
C VAL A 196 22.42 17.52 14.81
N LYS A 197 22.42 18.65 15.51
CA LYS A 197 21.33 19.07 16.38
C LYS A 197 20.99 20.55 16.22
N THR A 198 19.73 20.89 16.43
CA THR A 198 19.31 22.29 16.56
C THR A 198 19.81 22.84 17.89
N ASP A 199 20.55 23.93 17.81
CA ASP A 199 21.08 24.70 18.93
C ASP A 199 21.97 23.84 19.84
N GLU A 200 22.91 23.13 19.20
CA GLU A 200 23.90 22.33 19.91
C GLU A 200 24.80 23.24 20.78
N LYS A 201 25.03 22.80 22.02
CA LYS A 201 25.81 23.57 23.02
C LYS A 201 27.31 23.30 22.87
N VAL A 202 27.84 23.62 21.71
CA VAL A 202 29.26 23.48 21.39
C VAL A 202 29.90 24.84 21.26
N LYS A 203 31.14 24.95 21.74
CA LYS A 203 31.98 26.11 21.44
C LYS A 203 32.30 26.10 19.96
N MET A 204 32.23 27.26 19.34
CA MET A 204 32.65 27.48 17.96
C MET A 204 33.99 26.80 17.64
N ALA A 205 33.99 26.01 16.58
CA ALA A 205 35.15 25.91 15.74
C ALA A 205 35.20 27.21 14.90
N ASP A 206 36.38 27.85 14.82
CA ASP A 206 36.64 28.88 13.81
C ASP A 206 35.85 30.20 13.94
N GLY A 207 35.17 30.40 15.07
CA GLY A 207 34.35 31.60 15.32
C GLY A 207 32.96 31.59 14.67
N VAL A 208 32.45 30.42 14.26
CA VAL A 208 31.08 30.27 13.72
C VAL A 208 30.36 29.14 14.44
N ALA A 209 29.18 29.43 15.00
CA ALA A 209 28.34 28.42 15.64
C ALA A 209 27.28 27.96 14.65
N GLU A 210 27.00 26.66 14.62
CA GLU A 210 26.09 26.06 13.64
C GLU A 210 24.90 25.39 14.34
N SER A 211 23.73 25.45 13.73
CA SER A 211 22.50 24.84 14.24
C SER A 211 21.71 24.21 13.12
N LEU A 212 21.27 22.95 13.28
CA LEU A 212 20.38 22.30 12.31
C LEU A 212 19.15 23.18 12.04
N ASN A 213 18.91 23.50 10.76
CA ASN A 213 17.78 24.30 10.31
C ASN A 213 16.75 23.45 9.54
N ALA A 214 17.18 22.76 8.47
CA ALA A 214 16.31 21.91 7.66
C ALA A 214 17.07 20.67 7.17
N TYR A 215 16.34 19.63 6.77
CA TYR A 215 16.93 18.40 6.24
C TYR A 215 16.04 17.76 5.17
N LYS A 216 16.63 16.85 4.39
CA LYS A 216 15.96 15.95 3.44
C LYS A 216 16.63 14.59 3.44
N PHE A 217 15.85 13.56 3.72
CA PHE A 217 16.27 12.18 3.49
C PHE A 217 16.18 11.85 1.99
N VAL A 218 17.12 11.05 1.52
CA VAL A 218 17.11 10.50 0.16
C VAL A 218 16.53 9.10 0.20
N GLU A 219 15.83 8.70 -0.85
CA GLU A 219 15.17 7.40 -0.96
C GLU A 219 16.10 6.38 -1.60
N ASN A 220 16.02 5.12 -1.15
CA ASN A 220 16.65 3.96 -1.80
C ASN A 220 18.14 4.08 -2.13
N VAL A 221 18.91 4.76 -1.28
CA VAL A 221 20.36 4.94 -1.49
C VAL A 221 21.19 3.72 -1.08
N SER A 222 22.31 3.53 -1.76
CA SER A 222 23.34 2.55 -1.40
C SER A 222 24.10 2.97 -0.13
N GLY A 223 24.81 2.01 0.48
CA GLY A 223 25.53 2.22 1.74
C GLY A 223 26.70 3.21 1.69
N ASP A 224 27.14 3.59 0.50
CA ASP A 224 28.23 4.53 0.22
C ASP A 224 27.75 5.90 -0.26
N ALA A 225 26.44 6.09 -0.40
CA ALA A 225 25.84 7.36 -0.80
C ALA A 225 25.28 8.14 0.40
N PRO A 226 25.19 9.49 0.31
CA PRO A 226 24.55 10.28 1.34
C PRO A 226 23.08 9.89 1.53
N VAL A 227 22.70 9.64 2.79
CA VAL A 227 21.35 9.25 3.18
C VAL A 227 20.49 10.45 3.61
N VAL A 228 21.15 11.51 4.09
CA VAL A 228 20.47 12.75 4.49
C VAL A 228 21.35 13.95 4.18
N PHE A 229 20.70 14.99 3.66
CA PHE A 229 21.27 16.32 3.50
C PHE A 229 20.63 17.25 4.51
N TYR A 230 21.39 18.19 5.04
CA TYR A 230 20.86 19.18 5.97
C TYR A 230 21.54 20.54 5.83
N THR A 231 20.80 21.59 6.17
CA THR A 231 21.31 22.95 6.27
C THR A 231 21.58 23.30 7.72
N THR A 232 22.63 24.10 7.96
CA THR A 232 22.91 24.67 9.27
C THR A 232 22.85 26.19 9.23
N ASP A 233 22.09 26.79 10.14
CA ASP A 233 22.16 28.23 10.39
C ASP A 233 23.49 28.57 11.05
N CYS A 234 24.19 29.57 10.51
CA CYS A 234 25.46 30.05 11.04
C CYS A 234 25.25 31.29 11.92
N TYR A 235 25.85 31.31 13.12
CA TYR A 235 25.74 32.40 14.09
C TYR A 235 27.09 32.98 14.45
N ALA A 236 27.09 34.28 14.77
CA ALA A 236 28.27 35.01 15.23
C ALA A 236 28.54 34.85 16.74
N GLU A 237 27.66 34.17 17.49
CA GLU A 237 27.86 33.82 18.90
C GLU A 237 27.54 32.34 19.18
N ASP A 238 28.26 31.75 20.14
CA ASP A 238 27.98 30.42 20.72
C ASP A 238 26.55 30.32 21.28
N TYR A 239 26.02 29.09 21.38
CA TYR A 239 24.77 28.83 22.11
C TYR A 239 25.02 28.38 23.55
N TYR A 240 24.51 29.16 24.52
CA TYR A 240 24.57 28.83 25.95
C TYR A 240 23.19 28.96 26.60
N GLU A 241 22.85 27.99 27.47
CA GLU A 241 21.55 27.91 28.16
C GLU A 241 21.23 29.15 29.01
N ASP A 242 22.23 29.69 29.71
CA ASP A 242 22.07 30.89 30.55
C ASP A 242 21.74 32.15 29.73
N ALA A 243 22.12 32.16 28.45
CA ALA A 243 21.79 33.24 27.53
C ALA A 243 20.35 33.06 27.02
N ALA A 244 19.98 31.86 26.60
CA ALA A 244 18.63 31.52 26.11
C ALA A 244 17.53 31.58 27.18
N ALA A 245 17.87 31.35 28.45
CA ALA A 245 16.95 31.50 29.57
C ALA A 245 16.53 32.95 29.86
N LYS A 246 17.20 33.93 29.21
CA LYS A 246 16.81 35.34 29.28
C LYS A 246 15.71 35.61 28.27
N ASP A 247 14.59 36.13 28.76
CA ASP A 247 13.48 36.58 27.91
C ASP A 247 13.99 37.55 26.84
N GLY A 248 13.66 37.28 25.57
CA GLY A 248 14.12 38.07 24.42
C GLY A 248 15.54 37.80 23.92
N TYR A 249 16.21 36.71 24.33
CA TYR A 249 17.51 36.33 23.76
C TYR A 249 17.40 35.98 22.27
N VAL A 250 18.20 36.67 21.45
CA VAL A 250 18.33 36.46 20.01
C VAL A 250 19.81 36.39 19.67
N ARG A 251 20.22 35.37 18.92
CA ARG A 251 21.57 35.28 18.35
C ARG A 251 21.65 36.02 17.03
N THR A 252 22.81 36.60 16.75
CA THR A 252 23.09 37.25 15.47
C THR A 252 23.35 36.17 14.42
N LYS A 253 22.36 35.96 13.55
CA LYS A 253 22.47 35.04 12.40
C LYS A 253 23.30 35.68 11.29
N HIS A 254 24.21 34.92 10.69
CA HIS A 254 24.89 35.32 9.47
C HIS A 254 23.92 35.31 8.27
N ASN A 255 24.22 36.10 7.24
CA ASN A 255 23.47 36.13 5.98
C ASN A 255 23.85 34.99 5.02
N TYR A 256 24.40 33.89 5.54
CA TYR A 256 24.74 32.69 4.81
C TYR A 256 24.46 31.46 5.66
N ASN A 257 24.45 30.29 5.04
CA ASN A 257 24.37 29.01 5.72
C ASN A 257 25.29 27.99 5.05
N LYS A 258 25.32 26.77 5.60
CA LYS A 258 26.05 25.64 5.02
C LYS A 258 25.12 24.47 4.73
N VAL A 259 25.52 23.62 3.78
CA VAL A 259 24.87 22.34 3.49
C VAL A 259 25.85 21.22 3.78
N TYR A 260 25.37 20.21 4.49
CA TYR A 260 26.12 19.01 4.80
C TYR A 260 25.45 17.78 4.19
N ALA A 261 26.27 16.82 3.79
CA ALA A 261 25.87 15.49 3.36
C ALA A 261 26.34 14.48 4.41
N TYR A 262 25.45 13.61 4.87
CA TYR A 262 25.78 12.53 5.79
C TYR A 262 25.63 11.17 5.10
N THR A 263 26.71 10.39 5.11
CA THR A 263 26.72 8.98 4.68
C THR A 263 26.69 8.09 5.92
N ALA A 264 25.89 7.03 5.89
CA ALA A 264 25.68 6.17 7.05
C ALA A 264 27.01 5.57 7.57
N GLY A 265 27.28 5.79 8.86
CA GLY A 265 28.51 5.33 9.52
C GLY A 265 29.76 6.20 9.27
N GLY A 266 29.66 7.23 8.44
CA GLY A 266 30.72 8.22 8.21
C GLY A 266 30.59 9.46 9.10
N GLU A 267 31.36 10.49 8.76
CA GLU A 267 31.21 11.85 9.28
C GLU A 267 30.41 12.70 8.28
N ALA A 268 29.72 13.72 8.78
CA ALA A 268 29.05 14.66 7.90
C ALA A 268 30.08 15.55 7.18
N VAL A 269 29.90 15.74 5.88
CA VAL A 269 30.82 16.52 5.03
C VAL A 269 30.12 17.81 4.61
N CYS A 270 30.76 18.96 4.83
CA CYS A 270 30.28 20.22 4.28
C CYS A 270 30.46 20.21 2.76
N VAL A 271 29.34 20.25 2.05
CA VAL A 271 29.29 20.15 0.57
C VAL A 271 28.97 21.48 -0.09
N LYS A 272 28.40 22.44 0.66
CA LYS A 272 28.25 23.84 0.25
C LYS A 272 28.50 24.77 1.42
N ASP A 273 29.34 25.77 1.22
CA ASP A 273 29.57 26.84 2.18
C ASP A 273 29.21 28.20 1.56
N GLY A 274 28.20 28.86 2.11
CA GLY A 274 27.71 30.13 1.60
C GLY A 274 28.54 31.34 2.02
N LYS A 275 29.54 31.18 2.91
CA LYS A 275 30.22 32.29 3.57
C LYS A 275 30.90 33.28 2.64
N GLU A 276 31.68 32.80 1.67
CA GLU A 276 32.45 33.67 0.78
C GLU A 276 31.55 34.42 -0.22
N ALA A 277 30.50 33.75 -0.70
CA ALA A 277 29.58 34.28 -1.70
C ALA A 277 28.37 35.02 -1.09
N GLY A 278 28.17 34.94 0.23
CA GLY A 278 26.98 35.47 0.90
C GLY A 278 25.69 34.75 0.47
N LEU A 279 25.75 33.42 0.32
CA LEU A 279 24.63 32.61 -0.16
C LEU A 279 23.91 31.90 0.99
N THR A 280 22.59 31.79 0.84
CA THR A 280 21.77 30.88 1.65
C THR A 280 21.18 29.79 0.77
N TYR A 281 21.25 28.55 1.24
CA TYR A 281 20.74 27.38 0.55
C TYR A 281 19.46 26.85 1.22
N ALA A 282 18.48 26.44 0.43
CA ALA A 282 17.29 25.74 0.92
C ALA A 282 17.13 24.40 0.20
N LEU A 283 17.00 23.31 0.97
CA LEU A 283 16.71 21.97 0.44
C LEU A 283 15.21 21.89 0.16
N THR A 284 14.81 21.82 -1.10
CA THR A 284 13.39 21.93 -1.48
C THR A 284 12.74 20.56 -1.57
N TYR A 285 13.35 19.65 -2.31
CA TYR A 285 12.74 18.37 -2.69
C TYR A 285 13.80 17.30 -2.91
N ALA A 286 13.47 16.05 -2.58
CA ALA A 286 14.25 14.87 -2.91
C ALA A 286 13.30 13.86 -3.53
N ASP A 287 13.70 13.27 -4.65
CA ASP A 287 12.91 12.30 -5.40
C ASP A 287 13.84 11.27 -6.03
N GLY A 288 13.64 10.00 -5.69
CA GLY A 288 14.60 8.94 -6.01
C GLY A 288 16.03 9.30 -5.59
N ASP A 289 16.96 9.28 -6.55
CA ASP A 289 18.37 9.62 -6.33
C ASP A 289 18.69 11.12 -6.54
N TYR A 290 17.71 11.98 -6.79
CA TYR A 290 17.91 13.41 -7.01
C TYR A 290 17.60 14.26 -5.77
N LEU A 291 18.40 15.30 -5.57
CA LEU A 291 18.16 16.37 -4.62
C LEU A 291 18.04 17.70 -5.37
N PHE A 292 17.00 18.45 -5.03
CA PHE A 292 16.75 19.80 -5.53
C PHE A 292 16.91 20.81 -4.39
N TYR A 293 17.54 21.94 -4.72
CA TYR A 293 17.79 23.00 -3.75
C TYR A 293 17.82 24.37 -4.41
N THR A 294 17.64 25.42 -3.62
CA THR A 294 17.83 26.80 -4.07
C THR A 294 19.08 27.40 -3.45
N ALA A 295 19.72 28.32 -4.17
CA ALA A 295 20.73 29.22 -3.64
C ALA A 295 20.23 30.66 -3.81
N THR A 296 20.18 31.39 -2.72
CA THR A 296 19.67 32.77 -2.65
C THR A 296 20.78 33.70 -2.22
N ASP A 297 21.01 34.74 -3.00
CA ASP A 297 22.04 35.74 -2.74
C ASP A 297 21.60 36.84 -1.77
N VAL A 298 22.51 37.74 -1.43
CA VAL A 298 22.25 38.88 -0.54
C VAL A 298 21.21 39.88 -1.06
N ASN A 299 20.92 39.86 -2.37
CA ASN A 299 19.90 40.68 -3.01
C ASN A 299 18.54 39.95 -3.08
N SER A 300 18.44 38.76 -2.49
CA SER A 300 17.28 37.87 -2.56
C SER A 300 17.00 37.34 -3.97
N GLU A 301 18.02 37.26 -4.83
CA GLU A 301 17.92 36.54 -6.11
C GLU A 301 18.11 35.04 -5.89
N GLU A 302 17.10 34.26 -6.28
CA GLU A 302 17.09 32.81 -6.10
C GLU A 302 17.43 32.09 -7.41
N THR A 303 18.35 31.11 -7.34
CA THR A 303 18.61 30.14 -8.40
C THR A 303 18.32 28.73 -7.92
N VAL A 304 17.60 27.94 -8.72
CA VAL A 304 17.24 26.56 -8.42
C VAL A 304 18.22 25.59 -9.09
N TYR A 305 18.59 24.53 -8.39
CA TYR A 305 19.52 23.51 -8.84
C TYR A 305 18.97 22.10 -8.58
N GLY A 306 19.40 21.16 -9.40
CA GLY A 306 19.16 19.72 -9.25
C GLY A 306 20.44 18.94 -9.48
N VAL A 307 20.62 17.87 -8.72
CA VAL A 307 21.83 17.04 -8.76
C VAL A 307 21.54 15.67 -8.14
N LYS A 308 22.24 14.63 -8.60
CA LYS A 308 22.15 13.32 -7.96
C LYS A 308 22.77 13.38 -6.56
N ALA A 309 22.12 12.80 -5.57
CA ALA A 309 22.55 12.78 -4.18
C ALA A 309 24.01 12.30 -4.03
N ALA A 310 24.37 11.20 -4.71
CA ALA A 310 25.73 10.66 -4.70
C ALA A 310 26.79 11.61 -5.30
N GLU A 311 26.38 12.57 -6.13
CA GLU A 311 27.26 13.50 -6.85
C GLU A 311 27.26 14.92 -6.25
N PHE A 312 26.50 15.17 -5.19
CA PHE A 312 26.27 16.52 -4.64
C PHE A 312 27.55 17.27 -4.25
N ALA A 313 28.59 16.54 -3.84
CA ALA A 313 29.88 17.10 -3.47
C ALA A 313 30.71 17.60 -4.67
N ASP A 314 30.39 17.17 -5.89
CA ASP A 314 31.05 17.61 -7.12
C ASP A 314 30.25 18.77 -7.75
N GLU A 315 30.76 20.00 -7.59
CA GLU A 315 30.07 21.20 -8.11
C GLU A 315 29.86 21.16 -9.61
N THR A 316 30.68 20.42 -10.37
CA THR A 316 30.56 20.31 -11.83
C THR A 316 29.36 19.46 -12.26
N LYS A 317 28.76 18.70 -11.33
CA LYS A 317 27.59 17.84 -11.54
C LYS A 317 26.27 18.53 -11.21
N THR A 318 26.34 19.69 -10.56
CA THR A 318 25.15 20.46 -10.24
C THR A 318 24.58 21.12 -11.50
N VAL A 319 23.28 20.91 -11.75
CA VAL A 319 22.61 21.48 -12.93
C VAL A 319 21.63 22.57 -12.50
N LYS A 320 21.71 23.73 -13.16
CA LYS A 320 20.72 24.80 -12.97
C LYS A 320 19.38 24.39 -13.56
N ILE A 321 18.31 24.53 -12.78
CA ILE A 321 16.94 24.29 -13.20
C ILE A 321 16.33 25.59 -13.68
N ASN A 322 15.81 25.60 -14.90
CA ASN A 322 15.27 26.80 -15.54
C ASN A 322 13.73 26.84 -15.51
N ASP A 323 13.06 25.68 -15.51
CA ASP A 323 11.62 25.59 -15.27
C ASP A 323 11.35 25.17 -13.82
N LYS A 324 11.40 26.16 -12.92
CA LYS A 324 11.14 25.93 -11.49
C LYS A 324 9.68 25.59 -11.19
N ASP A 325 8.74 26.00 -12.05
CA ASP A 325 7.31 25.72 -11.88
C ASP A 325 7.01 24.23 -12.12
N ALA A 326 7.87 23.54 -12.90
CA ALA A 326 7.86 22.09 -13.07
C ALA A 326 8.50 21.30 -11.91
N LEU A 327 9.03 21.94 -10.86
CA LEU A 327 9.50 21.29 -9.63
C LEU A 327 8.41 21.22 -8.54
N ALA A 328 7.15 21.04 -8.94
CA ALA A 328 6.08 20.79 -8.00
C ALA A 328 6.14 19.33 -7.50
N ALA A 329 5.93 19.10 -6.21
CA ALA A 329 5.97 17.77 -5.56
C ALA A 329 4.95 16.73 -6.09
N LYS A 330 4.18 17.06 -7.13
CA LYS A 330 3.20 16.18 -7.80
C LYS A 330 3.68 15.68 -9.16
N ASN A 331 4.84 16.13 -9.63
CA ASN A 331 5.39 15.73 -10.91
C ASN A 331 6.23 14.47 -10.73
N PHE A 332 6.18 13.57 -11.71
CA PHE A 332 6.98 12.35 -11.73
C PHE A 332 8.28 12.60 -12.49
N ILE A 333 9.43 12.48 -11.82
CA ILE A 333 10.75 12.76 -12.39
C ILE A 333 11.42 11.44 -12.74
N VAL A 334 11.54 11.15 -14.04
CA VAL A 334 12.37 10.02 -14.51
C VAL A 334 13.84 10.42 -14.50
N ASP A 335 14.10 11.62 -15.03
CA ASP A 335 15.38 12.33 -14.99
C ASP A 335 15.13 13.82 -15.25
N LEU A 336 16.19 14.63 -15.26
CA LEU A 336 16.07 16.08 -15.43
C LEU A 336 15.54 16.53 -16.81
N ASP A 337 15.53 15.63 -17.80
CA ASP A 337 15.05 15.91 -19.15
C ASP A 337 13.65 15.31 -19.43
N ASN A 338 13.22 14.37 -18.58
CA ASN A 338 11.97 13.61 -18.69
C ASN A 338 11.14 13.75 -17.40
N VAL A 339 10.46 14.89 -17.24
CA VAL A 339 9.54 15.16 -16.13
C VAL A 339 8.09 15.17 -16.60
N TYR A 340 7.24 14.41 -15.92
CA TYR A 340 5.83 14.26 -16.27
C TYR A 340 4.98 15.02 -15.27
N SER A 341 4.22 16.01 -15.77
CA SER A 341 3.33 16.85 -14.97
C SER A 341 1.90 16.74 -15.48
N VAL A 342 0.93 16.79 -14.58
CA VAL A 342 -0.50 16.62 -14.91
C VAL A 342 -1.22 17.95 -14.81
N ASP A 343 -1.97 18.27 -15.86
CA ASP A 343 -2.97 19.33 -15.87
C ASP A 343 -4.36 18.66 -15.84
N THR A 344 -4.90 18.56 -14.63
CA THR A 344 -6.18 17.89 -14.37
C THR A 344 -7.36 18.65 -14.97
N ASP A 345 -7.25 19.98 -15.11
CA ASP A 345 -8.34 20.81 -15.61
C ASP A 345 -8.54 20.61 -17.11
N ASN A 346 -7.45 20.41 -17.85
CA ASN A 346 -7.48 20.13 -19.28
C ASN A 346 -7.38 18.64 -19.63
N GLY A 347 -7.15 17.77 -18.64
CA GLY A 347 -7.00 16.33 -18.85
C GLY A 347 -5.75 15.99 -19.67
N VAL A 348 -4.61 16.62 -19.36
CA VAL A 348 -3.37 16.49 -20.15
C VAL A 348 -2.20 16.06 -19.27
N ILE A 349 -1.35 15.18 -19.80
CA ILE A 349 0.00 14.94 -19.27
C ILE A 349 1.00 15.68 -20.16
N TYR A 350 1.82 16.54 -19.55
CA TYR A 350 2.96 17.17 -20.20
C TYR A 350 4.24 16.43 -19.85
N LYS A 351 5.12 16.28 -20.84
CA LYS A 351 6.53 15.96 -20.65
C LYS A 351 7.34 17.25 -20.77
N THR A 352 8.18 17.49 -19.78
CA THR A 352 8.99 18.72 -19.66
C THR A 352 10.45 18.36 -19.38
N THR A 353 11.35 19.22 -19.84
CA THR A 353 12.77 19.20 -19.49
C THR A 353 13.03 20.30 -18.46
N LEU A 354 13.56 19.96 -17.29
CA LEU A 354 13.92 20.94 -16.25
C LEU A 354 15.15 21.77 -16.64
N THR A 355 15.96 21.23 -17.56
CA THR A 355 17.19 21.82 -18.08
C THR A 355 16.98 22.51 -19.45
N GLY A 356 17.79 23.52 -19.79
CA GLY A 356 17.75 24.17 -21.12
C GLY A 356 17.26 25.63 -21.15
N LYS A 357 17.24 26.25 -22.33
CA LYS A 357 17.19 27.72 -22.47
C LYS A 357 15.80 28.39 -22.38
N GLU A 358 14.68 27.67 -22.30
CA GLU A 358 13.35 28.32 -22.28
C GLU A 358 12.29 27.53 -21.50
N THR A 359 11.33 28.28 -20.95
CA THR A 359 10.06 27.91 -20.30
C THR A 359 9.03 27.22 -21.21
N GLU A 360 9.39 26.85 -22.45
CA GLU A 360 8.45 26.42 -23.51
C GLU A 360 8.51 24.93 -23.88
N LYS A 361 9.37 24.11 -23.27
CA LYS A 361 9.51 22.69 -23.65
C LYS A 361 8.48 21.77 -22.99
N LYS A 362 7.19 22.12 -23.08
CA LYS A 362 6.09 21.25 -22.64
C LYS A 362 5.52 20.53 -23.85
N GLU A 363 5.78 19.24 -23.95
CA GLU A 363 5.17 18.36 -24.95
C GLU A 363 3.94 17.70 -24.35
N ILE A 364 2.79 17.75 -25.03
CA ILE A 364 1.63 16.95 -24.62
C ILE A 364 1.91 15.50 -25.00
N VAL A 365 1.93 14.62 -24.00
CA VAL A 365 2.24 13.19 -24.17
C VAL A 365 1.10 12.27 -23.77
N ALA A 366 -0.02 12.80 -23.27
CA ALA A 366 -1.28 12.07 -23.14
C ALA A 366 -2.45 13.04 -22.97
N LYS A 367 -3.66 12.64 -23.39
CA LYS A 367 -4.93 13.35 -23.13
C LYS A 367 -6.00 12.35 -22.71
N THR A 368 -6.74 12.64 -21.64
CA THR A 368 -7.88 11.82 -21.17
C THR A 368 -8.80 12.59 -20.22
N SER A 369 -10.05 12.18 -20.14
CA SER A 369 -11.12 12.85 -19.36
C SER A 369 -11.01 12.66 -17.84
N SER A 370 -10.24 11.67 -17.36
CA SER A 370 -10.04 11.40 -15.93
C SER A 370 -8.56 11.19 -15.63
N LEU A 371 -7.95 12.20 -15.03
CA LEU A 371 -6.53 12.25 -14.69
C LEU A 371 -6.31 12.65 -13.23
N GLY A 372 -5.25 12.09 -12.66
CA GLY A 372 -4.66 12.51 -11.39
C GLY A 372 -3.16 12.25 -11.46
N ASN A 373 -2.49 12.17 -10.31
CA ASN A 373 -1.03 12.16 -10.27
C ASN A 373 -0.43 10.94 -11.00
N VAL A 374 0.62 11.18 -11.79
CA VAL A 374 1.44 10.12 -12.40
C VAL A 374 2.23 9.41 -11.31
N ILE A 375 2.18 8.09 -11.33
CA ILE A 375 2.86 7.18 -10.40
C ILE A 375 4.16 6.70 -11.04
N SER A 376 4.10 6.34 -12.32
CA SER A 376 5.27 5.86 -13.06
C SER A 376 5.07 6.02 -14.57
N VAL A 377 6.17 6.00 -15.32
CA VAL A 377 6.17 5.93 -16.77
C VAL A 377 7.04 4.76 -17.20
N LYS A 378 6.47 3.82 -17.94
CA LYS A 378 7.15 2.59 -18.34
C LYS A 378 6.54 2.00 -19.61
N ASP A 379 7.39 1.45 -20.46
CA ASP A 379 7.01 0.75 -21.71
C ASP A 379 6.04 1.53 -22.61
N GLY A 380 6.21 2.85 -22.66
CA GLY A 380 5.37 3.74 -23.47
C GLY A 380 4.00 4.05 -22.85
N TYR A 381 3.79 3.74 -21.57
CA TYR A 381 2.59 4.08 -20.81
C TYR A 381 2.92 4.99 -19.63
N ALA A 382 2.01 5.91 -19.31
CA ALA A 382 1.96 6.57 -18.00
C ALA A 382 0.94 5.85 -17.12
N TYR A 383 1.35 5.48 -15.91
CA TYR A 383 0.51 4.94 -14.86
C TYR A 383 0.15 6.06 -13.89
N TYR A 384 -1.11 6.15 -13.49
CA TYR A 384 -1.60 7.27 -12.68
C TYR A 384 -2.85 6.88 -11.88
N TYR A 385 -3.17 7.67 -10.86
CA TYR A 385 -4.44 7.57 -10.16
C TYR A 385 -5.51 8.43 -10.86
N ASN A 386 -6.68 7.88 -11.16
CA ASN A 386 -7.80 8.70 -11.60
C ASN A 386 -8.53 9.37 -10.41
N SER A 387 -9.63 10.10 -10.67
CA SER A 387 -10.42 10.77 -9.62
C SER A 387 -11.01 9.83 -8.57
N ASP A 388 -11.21 8.56 -8.92
CA ASP A 388 -11.74 7.51 -8.04
C ASP A 388 -10.62 6.71 -7.37
N ASN A 389 -9.37 7.21 -7.44
CA ASN A 389 -8.16 6.54 -6.97
C ASN A 389 -7.93 5.16 -7.60
N ASN A 390 -8.51 4.87 -8.76
CA ASN A 390 -8.19 3.67 -9.52
C ASN A 390 -6.82 3.87 -10.16
N ILE A 391 -5.97 2.84 -10.14
CA ILE A 391 -4.72 2.85 -10.90
C ILE A 391 -5.11 2.61 -12.36
N CYS A 392 -4.75 3.55 -13.21
CA CYS A 392 -4.99 3.52 -14.65
C CYS A 392 -3.64 3.57 -15.38
N ARG A 393 -3.63 3.11 -16.62
CA ARG A 393 -2.55 3.39 -17.56
C ARG A 393 -3.09 4.02 -18.81
N ILE A 394 -2.30 4.92 -19.40
CA ILE A 394 -2.59 5.54 -20.68
C ILE A 394 -1.37 5.45 -21.57
N LYS A 395 -1.58 5.08 -22.83
CA LYS A 395 -0.50 5.04 -23.81
C LYS A 395 -0.01 6.45 -24.09
N LEU A 396 1.30 6.66 -24.05
CA LEU A 396 1.89 7.95 -24.37
C LEU A 396 1.69 8.26 -25.86
N SER A 397 0.96 9.33 -26.13
CA SER A 397 0.56 9.82 -27.45
C SER A 397 0.11 11.28 -27.35
N ASP A 398 0.30 12.07 -28.41
CA ASP A 398 -0.27 13.41 -28.51
C ASP A 398 -1.76 13.40 -28.94
N GLU A 399 -2.24 12.25 -29.42
CA GLU A 399 -3.63 11.94 -29.68
C GLU A 399 -4.40 11.58 -28.40
N GLU A 400 -5.71 11.87 -28.41
CA GLU A 400 -6.61 11.43 -27.34
C GLU A 400 -6.82 9.92 -27.43
N VAL A 401 -6.55 9.23 -26.33
CA VAL A 401 -6.67 7.78 -26.23
C VAL A 401 -7.41 7.42 -24.94
N GLU A 402 -8.22 6.37 -25.01
CA GLU A 402 -8.88 5.84 -23.81
C GLU A 402 -7.85 5.28 -22.84
N TYR A 403 -8.06 5.54 -21.56
CA TYR A 403 -7.27 4.92 -20.51
C TYR A 403 -7.75 3.50 -20.24
N GLU A 404 -6.85 2.69 -19.68
CA GLU A 404 -7.15 1.32 -19.27
C GLU A 404 -7.01 1.24 -17.74
N ARG A 405 -8.08 0.85 -17.04
CA ARG A 405 -7.99 0.62 -15.59
C ARG A 405 -7.12 -0.60 -15.31
N VAL A 406 -6.09 -0.42 -14.50
CA VAL A 406 -5.15 -1.48 -14.10
C VAL A 406 -5.61 -2.16 -12.81
N SER A 407 -6.02 -1.38 -11.80
CA SER A 407 -6.49 -1.93 -10.53
C SER A 407 -7.90 -2.52 -10.64
N LEU A 408 -8.26 -3.40 -9.69
CA LEU A 408 -9.65 -3.87 -9.55
C LEU A 408 -10.63 -2.73 -9.31
N ASP A 409 -10.24 -1.78 -8.47
CA ASP A 409 -11.06 -0.69 -7.95
C ASP A 409 -10.11 0.37 -7.31
N SER A 410 -10.60 1.18 -6.38
CA SER A 410 -9.81 2.19 -5.66
C SER A 410 -8.60 1.59 -4.93
N ALA A 411 -7.42 2.14 -5.24
CA ALA A 411 -6.17 1.85 -4.56
C ALA A 411 -5.87 2.91 -3.50
N ALA A 412 -5.06 2.56 -2.50
CA ALA A 412 -4.66 3.51 -1.48
C ALA A 412 -3.68 4.56 -2.02
N THR A 413 -3.91 5.82 -1.64
CA THR A 413 -3.04 6.97 -1.93
C THR A 413 -2.37 7.53 -0.66
N ALA A 414 -2.74 7.02 0.52
CA ALA A 414 -2.18 7.36 1.83
C ALA A 414 -1.47 6.16 2.48
N TRP A 415 -0.73 5.42 1.66
CA TRP A 415 0.12 4.28 2.03
C TRP A 415 1.34 4.27 1.08
N PHE A 416 2.12 3.20 1.09
CA PHE A 416 3.18 3.02 0.09
C PHE A 416 2.62 3.14 -1.34
N ALA A 417 3.39 3.82 -2.21
CA ALA A 417 3.06 3.92 -3.62
C ALA A 417 3.12 2.52 -4.30
N PRO A 418 2.37 2.27 -5.37
CA PRO A 418 2.41 1.02 -6.11
C PRO A 418 3.83 0.72 -6.63
N GLU A 419 4.25 -0.53 -6.50
CA GLU A 419 5.60 -0.96 -6.89
C GLU A 419 5.54 -1.95 -8.04
N THR A 420 6.54 -1.93 -8.92
CA THR A 420 6.68 -2.89 -10.02
C THR A 420 7.92 -3.74 -9.84
N LEU A 421 7.81 -5.04 -10.12
CA LEU A 421 8.95 -5.96 -10.20
C LEU A 421 8.94 -6.72 -11.52
N THR A 422 10.14 -7.05 -12.01
CA THR A 422 10.31 -7.94 -13.17
C THR A 422 10.82 -9.29 -12.69
N ILE A 423 10.00 -10.33 -12.82
CA ILE A 423 10.28 -11.69 -12.34
C ILE A 423 10.19 -12.62 -13.54
N ASP A 424 11.29 -13.30 -13.85
CA ASP A 424 11.40 -14.23 -14.98
C ASP A 424 10.92 -13.64 -16.32
N GLY A 425 11.22 -12.35 -16.55
CA GLY A 425 10.84 -11.62 -17.76
C GLY A 425 9.38 -11.16 -17.80
N LYS A 426 8.61 -11.40 -16.74
CA LYS A 426 7.25 -10.90 -16.57
C LYS A 426 7.20 -9.73 -15.61
N GLU A 427 6.38 -8.76 -15.92
CA GLU A 427 6.21 -7.57 -15.10
C GLU A 427 4.98 -7.70 -14.21
N TYR A 428 5.16 -7.38 -12.93
CA TYR A 428 4.10 -7.40 -11.93
C TYR A 428 3.96 -6.02 -11.29
N LEU A 429 2.72 -5.58 -11.11
CA LEU A 429 2.37 -4.42 -10.29
C LEU A 429 1.77 -4.90 -8.97
N PHE A 430 2.29 -4.36 -7.87
CA PHE A 430 1.81 -4.57 -6.51
C PHE A 430 1.17 -3.27 -6.02
N TYR A 431 -0.03 -3.35 -5.44
CA TYR A 431 -0.71 -2.18 -4.91
C TYR A 431 -1.65 -2.54 -3.76
N LEU A 432 -1.98 -1.57 -2.91
CA LEU A 432 -2.99 -1.77 -1.87
C LEU A 432 -4.38 -1.51 -2.42
N ASP A 433 -5.22 -2.53 -2.43
CA ASP A 433 -6.63 -2.39 -2.80
C ASP A 433 -7.42 -1.92 -1.57
N ASN A 434 -7.94 -0.70 -1.62
CA ASN A 434 -8.68 -0.07 -0.53
C ASN A 434 -10.20 -0.13 -0.74
N SER A 435 -10.66 -0.86 -1.75
CA SER A 435 -12.09 -1.13 -1.95
C SER A 435 -12.64 -2.05 -0.87
N SER A 436 -13.97 -2.19 -0.83
CA SER A 436 -14.63 -3.15 0.06
C SER A 436 -14.24 -4.61 -0.21
N LEU A 437 -13.74 -4.92 -1.42
CA LEU A 437 -13.25 -6.25 -1.79
C LEU A 437 -11.75 -6.44 -1.48
N GLY A 438 -10.96 -5.37 -1.62
CA GLY A 438 -9.55 -5.35 -1.29
C GLY A 438 -9.31 -5.37 0.21
N ASP A 439 -10.14 -4.64 0.96
CA ASP A 439 -10.11 -4.49 2.40
C ASP A 439 -8.73 -4.04 2.93
N GLY A 440 -8.02 -3.21 2.17
CA GLY A 440 -6.69 -2.72 2.54
C GLY A 440 -5.64 -3.83 2.56
N TYR A 441 -5.72 -4.78 1.63
CA TYR A 441 -4.71 -5.80 1.39
C TYR A 441 -3.99 -5.59 0.06
N VAL A 442 -2.80 -6.20 -0.09
CA VAL A 442 -2.04 -6.14 -1.33
C VAL A 442 -2.71 -6.98 -2.41
N SER A 443 -2.91 -6.34 -3.56
CA SER A 443 -3.29 -6.96 -4.81
C SER A 443 -2.10 -6.96 -5.77
N ILE A 444 -2.11 -7.93 -6.68
CA ILE A 444 -1.09 -8.12 -7.69
C ILE A 444 -1.74 -8.29 -9.06
N ILE A 445 -1.10 -7.75 -10.10
CA ILE A 445 -1.43 -8.03 -11.50
C ILE A 445 -0.16 -8.28 -12.30
N ASN A 446 -0.20 -9.31 -13.15
CA ASN A 446 0.82 -9.56 -14.16
C ASN A 446 0.54 -8.69 -15.38
N LEU A 447 1.28 -7.60 -15.54
CA LEU A 447 1.11 -6.63 -16.62
C LEU A 447 1.49 -7.20 -17.99
N THR A 448 2.38 -8.19 -18.03
CA THR A 448 2.81 -8.84 -19.29
C THR A 448 1.73 -9.74 -19.87
N ASP A 449 1.05 -10.52 -19.03
CA ASP A 449 0.04 -11.49 -19.46
C ASP A 449 -1.40 -10.94 -19.37
N ALA A 450 -1.60 -9.73 -18.84
CA ALA A 450 -2.92 -9.13 -18.69
C ALA A 450 -3.57 -8.82 -20.05
N GLU A 451 -4.82 -9.26 -20.22
CA GLU A 451 -5.63 -8.91 -21.37
C GLU A 451 -6.50 -7.68 -21.07
N VAL A 452 -6.58 -6.75 -22.03
CA VAL A 452 -7.52 -5.64 -21.99
C VAL A 452 -8.92 -6.17 -22.29
N LYS A 453 -9.86 -5.88 -21.39
CA LYS A 453 -11.28 -6.21 -21.48
C LYS A 453 -12.09 -4.92 -21.46
N THR A 454 -13.32 -5.03 -21.94
CA THR A 454 -14.33 -3.98 -21.91
C THR A 454 -15.41 -4.36 -20.91
N ASP A 455 -15.84 -3.41 -20.09
CA ASP A 455 -17.07 -3.51 -19.29
C ASP A 455 -18.14 -2.62 -19.92
N ASP A 456 -19.25 -3.22 -20.36
CA ASP A 456 -20.42 -2.58 -20.97
C ASP A 456 -21.68 -2.68 -20.10
N SER A 457 -21.52 -3.11 -18.83
CA SER A 457 -22.65 -3.39 -17.93
C SER A 457 -23.27 -2.13 -17.28
N GLY A 458 -22.65 -0.96 -17.48
CA GLY A 458 -23.05 0.33 -16.90
C GLY A 458 -23.53 1.37 -17.92
N SER A 459 -23.67 2.62 -17.47
CA SER A 459 -24.00 3.76 -18.34
C SER A 459 -22.83 4.23 -19.22
N GLU A 460 -21.61 3.80 -18.89
CA GLU A 460 -20.38 4.14 -19.60
C GLU A 460 -19.54 2.88 -19.83
N GLU A 461 -19.08 2.71 -21.06
CA GLU A 461 -18.13 1.65 -21.44
C GLU A 461 -16.74 2.03 -20.96
N PHE A 462 -16.03 1.13 -20.28
CA PHE A 462 -14.63 1.37 -19.90
C PHE A 462 -13.75 0.13 -20.10
N LYS A 463 -12.45 0.39 -20.35
CA LYS A 463 -11.43 -0.65 -20.54
C LYS A 463 -10.70 -0.95 -19.24
N TYR A 464 -10.39 -2.22 -19.00
CA TYR A 464 -9.61 -2.66 -17.84
C TYR A 464 -8.71 -3.84 -18.15
N LEU A 465 -7.64 -3.99 -17.36
CA LEU A 465 -6.76 -5.15 -17.41
C LEU A 465 -7.33 -6.27 -16.54
N SER A 466 -7.48 -7.44 -17.14
CA SER A 466 -7.85 -8.66 -16.43
C SER A 466 -6.65 -9.31 -15.73
N GLY A 467 -6.92 -10.18 -14.74
CA GLY A 467 -5.88 -10.96 -14.06
C GLY A 467 -5.39 -10.38 -12.72
N ASN A 468 -6.04 -9.35 -12.20
CA ASN A 468 -5.82 -8.91 -10.82
C ASN A 468 -6.18 -10.03 -9.82
N ALA A 469 -5.35 -10.18 -8.79
CA ALA A 469 -5.56 -11.15 -7.73
C ALA A 469 -5.13 -10.61 -6.37
N TYR A 470 -5.70 -11.20 -5.32
CA TYR A 470 -5.22 -11.00 -3.96
C TYR A 470 -3.90 -11.76 -3.73
N LEU A 471 -2.93 -11.13 -3.08
CA LEU A 471 -1.65 -11.73 -2.70
C LEU A 471 -1.53 -11.84 -1.17
N GLY A 472 -1.25 -13.05 -0.66
CA GLY A 472 -1.03 -13.28 0.76
C GLY A 472 -2.13 -14.08 1.46
N GLU A 473 -2.28 -13.84 2.76
CA GLU A 473 -3.32 -14.42 3.61
C GLU A 473 -4.21 -13.37 4.31
N ARG A 474 -5.53 -13.53 4.18
CA ARG A 474 -6.51 -12.72 4.93
C ARG A 474 -6.84 -13.35 6.27
N THR A 475 -7.16 -12.52 7.27
CA THR A 475 -7.75 -12.99 8.53
C THR A 475 -9.09 -13.70 8.27
N THR A 476 -9.53 -14.56 9.20
CA THR A 476 -10.86 -15.20 9.12
C THR A 476 -11.99 -14.15 9.05
N ALA A 477 -11.86 -13.05 9.79
CA ALA A 477 -12.84 -11.96 9.78
C ALA A 477 -12.89 -11.27 8.40
N ASP A 478 -11.73 -10.97 7.81
CA ASP A 478 -11.66 -10.28 6.51
C ASP A 478 -12.07 -11.21 5.35
N LYS A 479 -11.82 -12.53 5.45
CA LYS A 479 -12.38 -13.53 4.53
C LYS A 479 -13.91 -13.53 4.58
N ALA A 480 -14.52 -13.46 5.76
CA ALA A 480 -15.97 -13.37 5.92
C ALA A 480 -16.54 -12.05 5.39
N LYS A 481 -15.82 -10.93 5.60
CA LYS A 481 -16.15 -9.62 5.03
C LYS A 481 -16.09 -9.61 3.51
N PHE A 482 -15.09 -10.26 2.92
CA PHE A 482 -14.98 -10.41 1.48
C PHE A 482 -16.15 -11.21 0.88
N ILE A 483 -16.56 -12.31 1.53
CA ILE A 483 -17.75 -13.08 1.12
C ILE A 483 -19.01 -12.20 1.20
N THR A 484 -19.17 -11.49 2.31
CA THR A 484 -20.27 -10.54 2.55
C THR A 484 -20.35 -9.48 1.46
N ALA A 485 -19.24 -8.85 1.11
CA ALA A 485 -19.18 -7.83 0.07
C ALA A 485 -19.55 -8.39 -1.32
N ASN A 486 -19.18 -9.64 -1.64
CA ASN A 486 -19.60 -10.29 -2.88
C ASN A 486 -21.11 -10.61 -2.91
N ILE A 487 -21.70 -10.95 -1.76
CA ILE A 487 -23.16 -11.15 -1.64
C ILE A 487 -23.89 -9.83 -1.88
N ASP A 488 -23.42 -8.73 -1.29
CA ASP A 488 -24.03 -7.42 -1.51
C ASP A 488 -23.89 -6.98 -2.97
N LYS A 489 -22.72 -7.15 -3.59
CA LYS A 489 -22.54 -6.88 -5.03
C LYS A 489 -23.48 -7.71 -5.91
N ALA A 490 -23.71 -8.98 -5.57
CA ALA A 490 -24.62 -9.85 -6.31
C ALA A 490 -26.11 -9.50 -6.14
N THR A 491 -26.46 -8.71 -5.12
CA THR A 491 -27.85 -8.35 -4.78
C THR A 491 -28.15 -6.85 -4.89
N ALA A 492 -27.18 -6.05 -5.32
CA ALA A 492 -27.24 -4.59 -5.29
C ALA A 492 -28.36 -3.98 -6.15
N SER A 493 -28.68 -4.59 -7.30
CA SER A 493 -29.71 -4.11 -8.23
C SER A 493 -31.14 -4.52 -7.82
N GLY A 494 -31.29 -5.33 -6.77
CA GLY A 494 -32.56 -5.89 -6.32
C GLY A 494 -33.00 -7.14 -7.08
N GLU A 495 -32.54 -7.36 -8.31
CA GLU A 495 -32.70 -8.60 -9.08
C GLU A 495 -31.34 -9.24 -9.34
N LEU A 496 -31.28 -10.57 -9.54
CA LEU A 496 -30.02 -11.20 -9.90
C LEU A 496 -29.66 -10.87 -11.36
N GLU A 497 -28.49 -10.31 -11.56
CA GLU A 497 -27.94 -10.11 -12.90
C GLU A 497 -27.61 -11.46 -13.57
N TYR A 498 -27.94 -11.56 -14.85
CA TYR A 498 -27.75 -12.77 -15.64
C TYR A 498 -27.29 -12.44 -17.06
N GLU A 499 -26.64 -13.42 -17.68
CA GLU A 499 -26.42 -13.48 -19.11
C GLU A 499 -27.11 -14.73 -19.66
N GLU A 500 -27.60 -14.68 -20.90
CA GLU A 500 -28.10 -15.87 -21.59
C GLU A 500 -26.94 -16.60 -22.26
N VAL A 501 -26.75 -17.87 -21.90
CA VAL A 501 -25.80 -18.78 -22.54
C VAL A 501 -26.57 -20.01 -22.98
N ASP A 502 -26.56 -20.29 -24.29
CA ASP A 502 -27.30 -21.41 -24.88
C ASP A 502 -28.80 -21.47 -24.48
N GLY A 503 -29.44 -20.31 -24.35
CA GLY A 503 -30.86 -20.19 -23.98
C GLY A 503 -31.17 -20.40 -22.48
N ALA A 504 -30.15 -20.47 -21.63
CA ALA A 504 -30.29 -20.58 -20.18
C ALA A 504 -29.71 -19.34 -19.44
N PRO A 505 -30.34 -18.88 -18.36
CA PRO A 505 -29.77 -17.84 -17.51
C PRO A 505 -28.52 -18.34 -16.78
N VAL A 506 -27.44 -17.56 -16.85
CA VAL A 506 -26.22 -17.75 -16.08
C VAL A 506 -26.03 -16.55 -15.14
N PHE A 507 -26.18 -16.79 -13.84
CA PHE A 507 -26.07 -15.78 -12.78
C PHE A 507 -24.65 -15.65 -12.23
N LYS A 508 -23.69 -15.20 -13.05
CA LYS A 508 -22.24 -15.24 -12.72
C LYS A 508 -21.90 -14.66 -11.34
N LYS A 509 -22.38 -13.45 -11.01
CA LYS A 509 -22.11 -12.77 -9.72
C LYS A 509 -22.66 -13.57 -8.54
N ALA A 510 -23.94 -13.97 -8.61
CA ALA A 510 -24.60 -14.72 -7.54
C ALA A 510 -23.98 -16.11 -7.35
N SER A 511 -23.74 -16.85 -8.43
CA SER A 511 -23.08 -18.16 -8.38
C SER A 511 -21.65 -18.06 -7.82
N HIS A 512 -20.92 -16.99 -8.14
CA HIS A 512 -19.60 -16.72 -7.55
C HIS A 512 -19.69 -16.50 -6.04
N ALA A 513 -20.59 -15.63 -5.56
CA ALA A 513 -20.78 -15.37 -4.13
C ALA A 513 -21.18 -16.65 -3.35
N ILE A 514 -22.11 -17.44 -3.91
CA ILE A 514 -22.53 -18.72 -3.32
C ILE A 514 -21.34 -19.69 -3.24
N LYS A 515 -20.55 -19.79 -4.31
CA LYS A 515 -19.36 -20.66 -4.35
C LYS A 515 -18.33 -20.24 -3.31
N LEU A 516 -18.00 -18.94 -3.22
CA LEU A 516 -17.08 -18.41 -2.22
C LEU A 516 -17.49 -18.83 -0.79
N TYR A 517 -18.78 -18.72 -0.47
CA TYR A 517 -19.28 -19.16 0.84
C TYR A 517 -19.19 -20.68 1.04
N LYS A 518 -19.59 -21.48 0.04
CA LYS A 518 -19.57 -22.95 0.15
C LYS A 518 -18.18 -23.53 0.27
N ASP A 519 -17.22 -22.97 -0.46
CA ASP A 519 -15.83 -23.43 -0.49
C ASP A 519 -15.02 -22.91 0.73
N ALA A 520 -15.57 -21.94 1.48
CA ALA A 520 -14.92 -21.41 2.67
C ALA A 520 -14.80 -22.46 3.80
N ALA A 521 -13.75 -22.32 4.61
CA ALA A 521 -13.57 -23.09 5.84
C ALA A 521 -14.67 -22.79 6.87
N ASP A 522 -14.91 -23.73 7.79
CA ASP A 522 -16.01 -23.64 8.75
C ASP A 522 -15.91 -22.44 9.68
N ASP A 523 -14.69 -22.05 10.09
CA ASP A 523 -14.45 -20.85 10.90
C ASP A 523 -14.85 -19.57 10.15
N VAL A 524 -14.53 -19.47 8.86
CA VAL A 524 -14.96 -18.36 7.99
C VAL A 524 -16.47 -18.35 7.81
N LYS A 525 -17.09 -19.50 7.54
CA LYS A 525 -18.56 -19.63 7.44
C LYS A 525 -19.27 -19.22 8.73
N ASN A 526 -18.69 -19.52 9.88
CA ASN A 526 -19.20 -19.14 11.19
C ASN A 526 -19.07 -17.64 11.46
N ALA A 527 -18.06 -16.99 10.89
CA ALA A 527 -17.87 -15.54 10.97
C ALA A 527 -18.82 -14.73 10.05
N VAL A 528 -19.41 -15.36 9.02
CA VAL A 528 -20.49 -14.75 8.22
C VAL A 528 -21.78 -14.68 9.06
N SER A 529 -22.46 -13.54 9.08
CA SER A 529 -23.67 -13.36 9.89
C SER A 529 -24.87 -14.16 9.33
N GLU A 530 -25.85 -14.47 10.19
CA GLU A 530 -27.08 -15.18 9.79
C GLU A 530 -27.89 -14.43 8.72
N GLU A 531 -27.82 -13.09 8.70
CA GLU A 531 -28.42 -12.27 7.64
C GLU A 531 -27.84 -12.63 6.27
N TYR A 532 -26.51 -12.71 6.15
CA TYR A 532 -25.84 -13.04 4.89
C TYR A 532 -26.02 -14.51 4.49
N LYS A 533 -26.05 -15.44 5.47
CA LYS A 533 -26.42 -16.84 5.19
C LYS A 533 -27.83 -16.93 4.62
N THR A 534 -28.76 -16.13 5.13
CA THR A 534 -30.12 -16.03 4.59
C THR A 534 -30.13 -15.45 3.17
N LYS A 535 -29.36 -14.39 2.89
CA LYS A 535 -29.19 -13.83 1.53
C LYS A 535 -28.67 -14.90 0.56
N ILE A 536 -27.65 -15.69 0.94
CA ILE A 536 -27.14 -16.81 0.13
C ILE A 536 -28.25 -17.82 -0.19
N SER A 537 -29.00 -18.27 0.81
CA SER A 537 -30.10 -19.22 0.59
C SER A 537 -31.17 -18.65 -0.35
N ASN A 538 -31.48 -17.36 -0.22
CA ASN A 538 -32.44 -16.69 -1.09
C ASN A 538 -31.91 -16.57 -2.54
N MET A 539 -30.62 -16.31 -2.73
CA MET A 539 -30.01 -16.33 -4.07
C MET A 539 -30.09 -17.72 -4.71
N GLU A 540 -29.77 -18.79 -3.97
CA GLU A 540 -29.88 -20.17 -4.50
C GLU A 540 -31.30 -20.49 -4.95
N LYS A 541 -32.30 -20.14 -4.13
CA LYS A 541 -33.72 -20.33 -4.45
C LYS A 541 -34.16 -19.46 -5.64
N ALA A 542 -33.64 -18.24 -5.77
CA ALA A 542 -33.95 -17.35 -6.88
C ALA A 542 -33.34 -17.85 -8.20
N ILE A 543 -32.12 -18.40 -8.17
CA ILE A 543 -31.50 -19.06 -9.33
C ILE A 543 -32.33 -20.27 -9.77
N GLU A 544 -32.70 -21.14 -8.82
CA GLU A 544 -33.54 -22.31 -9.09
C GLU A 544 -34.89 -21.90 -9.69
N LEU A 545 -35.58 -20.92 -9.08
CA LEU A 545 -36.87 -20.42 -9.55
C LEU A 545 -36.77 -19.80 -10.95
N SER A 546 -35.71 -19.03 -11.20
CA SER A 546 -35.45 -18.44 -12.52
C SER A 546 -35.26 -19.50 -13.60
N GLY A 547 -34.56 -20.60 -13.28
CA GLY A 547 -34.42 -21.73 -14.19
C GLY A 547 -35.76 -22.40 -14.53
N LEU A 548 -36.62 -22.59 -13.52
CA LEU A 548 -37.97 -23.13 -13.72
C LEU A 548 -38.84 -22.19 -14.57
N TYR A 549 -38.75 -20.88 -14.34
CA TYR A 549 -39.48 -19.89 -15.12
C TYR A 549 -38.93 -19.74 -16.55
N ASN A 550 -37.63 -19.91 -16.75
CA ASN A 550 -37.03 -19.91 -18.09
C ASN A 550 -37.51 -21.08 -18.95
N ALA A 551 -37.87 -22.22 -18.34
CA ALA A 551 -38.49 -23.33 -19.06
C ALA A 551 -39.87 -22.97 -19.66
N LEU A 552 -40.42 -21.80 -19.29
CA LEU A 552 -41.67 -21.24 -19.83
C LEU A 552 -41.41 -20.13 -20.87
N SER A 553 -40.18 -19.94 -21.32
CA SER A 553 -39.79 -18.86 -22.26
C SER A 553 -40.58 -18.87 -23.57
N GLU A 554 -40.99 -20.05 -24.04
CA GLU A 554 -41.76 -20.25 -25.27
C GLU A 554 -43.27 -19.95 -25.12
N VAL A 555 -43.71 -19.35 -24.01
CA VAL A 555 -45.13 -19.08 -23.72
C VAL A 555 -45.85 -18.31 -24.84
N LYS A 556 -45.15 -17.43 -25.57
CA LYS A 556 -45.73 -16.68 -26.70
C LYS A 556 -46.13 -17.57 -27.88
N ASN A 557 -45.51 -18.73 -28.00
CA ASN A 557 -45.70 -19.68 -29.09
C ASN A 557 -46.64 -20.83 -28.68
N TYR A 558 -47.30 -20.74 -27.52
CA TYR A 558 -48.09 -21.84 -26.96
C TYR A 558 -49.18 -22.33 -27.91
N ASP A 559 -49.88 -21.44 -28.60
CA ASP A 559 -50.95 -21.81 -29.54
C ASP A 559 -50.42 -22.62 -30.74
N ASP A 560 -49.16 -22.37 -31.13
CA ASP A 560 -48.46 -23.01 -32.25
C ASP A 560 -47.73 -24.31 -31.86
N MET A 561 -47.64 -24.61 -30.55
CA MET A 561 -47.02 -25.84 -30.05
C MET A 561 -47.81 -27.09 -30.45
N THR A 562 -47.08 -28.16 -30.76
CA THR A 562 -47.62 -29.52 -30.85
C THR A 562 -48.16 -30.00 -29.51
N GLU A 563 -49.02 -31.03 -29.51
CA GLU A 563 -49.54 -31.61 -28.26
C GLU A 563 -48.44 -32.15 -27.33
N VAL A 564 -47.33 -32.62 -27.89
CA VAL A 564 -46.16 -33.09 -27.11
C VAL A 564 -45.48 -31.90 -26.42
N GLU A 565 -45.28 -30.79 -27.14
CA GLU A 565 -44.70 -29.56 -26.59
C GLU A 565 -45.61 -28.92 -25.54
N LYS A 566 -46.93 -28.89 -25.76
CA LYS A 566 -47.91 -28.42 -24.77
C LYS A 566 -47.87 -29.26 -23.49
N THR A 567 -47.72 -30.58 -23.62
CA THR A 567 -47.58 -31.49 -22.47
C THR A 567 -46.29 -31.21 -21.69
N ALA A 568 -45.17 -30.99 -22.39
CA ALA A 568 -43.91 -30.62 -21.75
C ALA A 568 -43.99 -29.24 -21.08
N PHE A 569 -44.60 -28.26 -21.75
CA PHE A 569 -44.83 -26.91 -21.23
C PHE A 569 -45.70 -26.93 -19.96
N LYS A 570 -46.79 -27.72 -19.95
CA LYS A 570 -47.61 -27.91 -18.75
C LYS A 570 -46.81 -28.55 -17.61
N THR A 571 -45.96 -29.53 -17.90
CA THR A 571 -45.09 -30.15 -16.90
C THR A 571 -44.12 -29.12 -16.28
N ALA A 572 -43.54 -28.25 -17.11
CA ALA A 572 -42.69 -27.15 -16.63
C ALA A 572 -43.49 -26.15 -15.78
N TYR A 573 -44.71 -25.82 -16.18
CA TYR A 573 -45.60 -24.93 -15.43
C TYR A 573 -45.94 -25.50 -14.05
N ASP A 574 -46.29 -26.79 -13.98
CA ASP A 574 -46.61 -27.46 -12.72
C ASP A 574 -45.41 -27.49 -11.78
N ALA A 575 -44.19 -27.70 -12.31
CA ALA A 575 -42.96 -27.64 -11.52
C ALA A 575 -42.68 -26.22 -10.98
N ALA A 576 -42.85 -25.19 -11.82
CA ALA A 576 -42.70 -23.79 -11.43
C ALA A 576 -43.72 -23.38 -10.35
N THR A 577 -44.98 -23.78 -10.51
CA THR A 577 -46.06 -23.51 -9.54
C THR A 577 -45.79 -24.23 -8.22
N ALA A 578 -45.40 -25.51 -8.26
CA ALA A 578 -45.06 -26.26 -7.03
C ALA A 578 -43.92 -25.59 -6.26
N LYS A 579 -42.88 -25.10 -6.95
CA LYS A 579 -41.78 -24.37 -6.30
C LYS A 579 -42.24 -23.05 -5.70
N ARG A 580 -43.08 -22.30 -6.41
CA ARG A 580 -43.64 -21.05 -5.91
C ARG A 580 -44.51 -21.26 -4.67
N GLU A 581 -45.38 -22.28 -4.67
CA GLU A 581 -46.20 -22.66 -3.50
C GLU A 581 -45.34 -23.11 -2.32
N GLU A 582 -44.21 -23.80 -2.57
CA GLU A 582 -43.23 -24.13 -1.53
C GLU A 582 -42.70 -22.88 -0.85
N LEU A 583 -42.30 -21.86 -1.64
CA LEU A 583 -41.78 -20.59 -1.13
C LEU A 583 -42.86 -19.79 -0.37
N GLU A 584 -44.12 -19.82 -0.83
CA GLU A 584 -45.25 -19.10 -0.20
C GLU A 584 -45.54 -19.54 1.24
N LYS A 585 -45.03 -20.70 1.69
CA LYS A 585 -45.12 -21.16 3.09
C LYS A 585 -44.39 -20.25 4.08
N ASP A 586 -43.39 -19.50 3.61
CA ASP A 586 -42.69 -18.48 4.38
C ASP A 586 -42.76 -17.15 3.61
N SER A 587 -43.61 -16.23 4.08
CA SER A 587 -43.86 -14.96 3.40
C SER A 587 -42.61 -14.08 3.28
N SER A 588 -41.67 -14.20 4.22
CA SER A 588 -40.42 -13.44 4.19
C SER A 588 -39.46 -13.96 3.13
N VAL A 589 -39.32 -15.28 3.04
CA VAL A 589 -38.51 -15.96 2.02
C VAL A 589 -39.12 -15.74 0.64
N ASN A 590 -40.43 -15.91 0.49
CA ASN A 590 -41.13 -15.69 -0.77
C ASN A 590 -40.89 -14.27 -1.31
N THR A 591 -41.02 -13.26 -0.45
CA THR A 591 -40.81 -11.87 -0.84
C THR A 591 -39.38 -11.64 -1.31
N ALA A 592 -38.38 -12.12 -0.54
CA ALA A 592 -36.98 -11.95 -0.90
C ALA A 592 -36.59 -12.67 -2.21
N VAL A 593 -37.01 -13.92 -2.38
CA VAL A 593 -36.71 -14.72 -3.58
C VAL A 593 -37.38 -14.12 -4.82
N ARG A 594 -38.63 -13.66 -4.70
CA ARG A 594 -39.34 -12.99 -5.81
C ARG A 594 -38.71 -11.66 -6.19
N THR A 595 -38.22 -10.90 -5.23
CA THR A 595 -37.47 -9.66 -5.49
C THR A 595 -36.22 -9.97 -6.30
N LEU A 596 -35.43 -10.96 -5.87
CA LEU A 596 -34.20 -11.38 -6.55
C LEU A 596 -34.43 -12.03 -7.93
N THR A 597 -35.58 -12.62 -8.18
CA THR A 597 -35.87 -13.27 -9.47
C THR A 597 -36.04 -12.19 -10.57
N PRO A 598 -35.31 -12.27 -11.70
CA PRO A 598 -35.41 -11.26 -12.78
C PRO A 598 -36.83 -11.07 -13.32
N THR A 599 -37.15 -9.82 -13.69
CA THR A 599 -38.46 -9.43 -14.22
C THR A 599 -38.87 -10.24 -15.45
N LEU A 600 -37.93 -10.54 -16.36
CA LEU A 600 -38.21 -11.35 -17.55
C LEU A 600 -38.77 -12.74 -17.18
N TYR A 601 -38.12 -13.43 -16.24
CA TYR A 601 -38.54 -14.77 -15.83
C TYR A 601 -39.88 -14.74 -15.08
N LYS A 602 -40.10 -13.73 -14.24
CA LYS A 602 -41.42 -13.51 -13.61
C LYS A 602 -42.52 -13.33 -14.67
N TRP A 603 -42.23 -12.64 -15.77
CA TRP A 603 -43.16 -12.43 -16.87
C TRP A 603 -43.53 -13.75 -17.57
N TYR A 604 -42.56 -14.64 -17.87
CA TYR A 604 -42.85 -15.95 -18.47
C TYR A 604 -43.84 -16.76 -17.64
N TYR A 605 -43.62 -16.83 -16.33
CA TYR A 605 -44.52 -17.53 -15.43
C TYR A 605 -45.93 -16.89 -15.39
N GLN A 606 -46.01 -15.56 -15.35
CA GLN A 606 -47.29 -14.85 -15.33
C GLN A 606 -48.12 -15.08 -16.60
N GLU A 607 -47.49 -15.12 -17.77
CA GLU A 607 -48.20 -15.46 -19.01
C GLU A 607 -48.63 -16.92 -19.04
N ALA A 608 -47.79 -17.85 -18.56
CA ALA A 608 -48.14 -19.27 -18.49
C ALA A 608 -49.32 -19.50 -17.53
N ALA A 609 -49.38 -18.76 -16.43
CA ALA A 609 -50.49 -18.83 -15.48
C ALA A 609 -51.83 -18.45 -16.14
N LYS A 610 -51.88 -17.46 -17.04
CA LYS A 610 -53.11 -17.08 -17.75
C LYS A 610 -53.66 -18.18 -18.67
N ILE A 611 -52.83 -19.17 -19.02
CA ILE A 611 -53.22 -20.30 -19.87
C ILE A 611 -53.84 -21.41 -19.02
N PHE A 612 -53.37 -21.59 -17.79
CA PHE A 612 -53.69 -22.77 -16.96
C PHE A 612 -54.50 -22.48 -15.69
N ASP A 613 -54.53 -21.24 -15.22
CA ASP A 613 -55.33 -20.75 -14.09
C ASP A 613 -56.51 -19.91 -14.60
#